data_AF-A0A2L0HZ15-F1
#
_entry.id   AF-A0A2L0HZ15-F1
#
_cell.length_a   1.000
_cell.length_b   1.000
_cell.length_c   1.000
_cell.angle_alpha   90.00
_cell.angle_beta   90.00
_cell.angle_gamma   90.00
#
_symmetry.space_group_name_H-M   'P 1'
#
loop_
_entity.id
_entity.type
_entity.pdbx_description
1 polymer ?
#
loop_
_entity_poly.entity_id
_entity_poly.type
_entity_poly.pdbx_seq_one_letter_code
_entity_poly.pdbx_strand_id
1 'polypeptide(L)'
;MKLLLVAKLLQNTDGIRIAGYIAFTLSVLCYFFYAWQSIGVYLSLIVIFILCLLQHYLSIRIKFDAELLSLIGTNSGHIEDAQSIVQKTQILDQSLLELGLIPTEKCQRSWDIRIQGCMRLFKLHVFLVLCQYIVLISLMIFLLQQK
;
A
#
# COMPACT_ATOMS: atom_id res chain seq x y z
N MET A 1 -10.07 20.43 -4.80
CA MET A 1 -10.80 19.30 -5.42
C MET A 1 -9.92 18.07 -5.72
N LYS A 2 -8.77 18.20 -6.40
CA LYS A 2 -7.86 17.07 -6.72
C LYS A 2 -7.41 16.25 -5.50
N LEU A 3 -7.10 16.91 -4.37
CA LEU A 3 -6.68 16.26 -3.11
C LEU A 3 -7.76 15.34 -2.52
N LEU A 4 -9.01 15.81 -2.47
CA LEU A 4 -10.13 15.06 -1.90
C LEU A 4 -10.50 13.84 -2.76
N LEU A 5 -10.40 13.98 -4.09
CA LEU A 5 -10.62 12.86 -5.01
C LEU A 5 -9.58 11.76 -4.81
N VAL A 6 -8.30 12.14 -4.71
CA VAL A 6 -7.20 11.19 -4.47
C VAL A 6 -7.33 10.55 -3.09
N ALA A 7 -7.69 11.31 -2.06
CA ALA A 7 -7.96 10.78 -0.72
C ALA A 7 -9.05 9.69 -0.76
N LYS A 8 -10.20 9.96 -1.37
CA LYS A 8 -11.30 8.99 -1.48
C LYS A 8 -10.92 7.74 -2.28
N LEU A 9 -10.09 7.88 -3.31
CA LEU A 9 -9.58 6.75 -4.08
C LEU A 9 -8.68 5.86 -3.21
N LEU A 10 -7.76 6.47 -2.45
CA LEU A 10 -6.81 5.74 -1.61
C LEU A 10 -7.48 5.11 -0.37
N GLN A 11 -8.54 5.72 0.16
CA GLN A 11 -9.36 5.14 1.24
C GLN A 11 -10.06 3.84 0.80
N ASN A 12 -10.50 3.76 -0.46
CA ASN A 12 -11.18 2.59 -1.02
C ASN A 12 -10.22 1.50 -1.52
N THR A 13 -9.16 1.21 -0.76
CA THR A 13 -8.16 0.18 -1.11
C THR A 13 -8.36 -1.15 -0.39
N ASP A 14 -9.41 -1.26 0.42
CA ASP A 14 -9.71 -2.49 1.19
C ASP A 14 -9.95 -3.71 0.31
N GLY A 15 -10.58 -3.55 -0.87
CA GLY A 15 -10.75 -4.66 -1.82
C GLY A 15 -9.42 -5.24 -2.31
N ILE A 16 -8.43 -4.38 -2.58
CA ILE A 16 -7.08 -4.79 -3.00
C ILE A 16 -6.38 -5.51 -1.83
N ARG A 17 -6.53 -4.99 -0.61
CA ARG A 17 -5.99 -5.62 0.58
C ARG A 17 -6.55 -7.03 0.78
N ILE A 18 -7.88 -7.18 0.74
CA ILE A 18 -8.58 -8.44 0.89
C ILE A 18 -8.16 -9.43 -0.19
N ALA A 19 -8.07 -9.00 -1.46
CA ALA A 19 -7.63 -9.85 -2.56
C ALA A 19 -6.24 -10.45 -2.31
N GLY A 20 -5.28 -9.65 -1.82
CA GLY A 20 -3.96 -10.17 -1.47
C GLY A 20 -3.96 -11.14 -0.29
N TYR A 21 -4.81 -10.92 0.73
CA TYR A 21 -4.98 -11.89 1.82
C TYR A 21 -5.64 -13.19 1.37
N ILE A 22 -6.57 -13.14 0.42
CA ILE A 22 -7.14 -14.34 -0.20
C ILE A 22 -6.04 -15.10 -0.94
N ALA A 23 -5.23 -14.42 -1.76
CA ALA A 23 -4.13 -15.05 -2.49
C ALA A 23 -3.10 -15.70 -1.53
N PHE A 24 -2.74 -14.99 -0.45
CA PHE A 24 -1.88 -15.51 0.61
C PHE A 24 -2.48 -16.75 1.27
N THR A 25 -3.73 -16.66 1.73
CA THR A 25 -4.41 -17.75 2.44
C THR A 25 -4.54 -19.00 1.57
N LEU A 26 -4.92 -18.84 0.31
CA LEU A 26 -4.99 -19.96 -0.65
C LEU A 26 -3.61 -20.57 -0.88
N SER A 27 -2.57 -19.75 -1.02
CA SER A 27 -1.20 -20.26 -1.23
C SER A 27 -0.70 -21.06 -0.03
N VAL A 28 -0.94 -20.59 1.20
CA VAL A 28 -0.62 -21.32 2.44
C VAL A 28 -1.44 -22.60 2.57
N LEU A 29 -2.71 -22.56 2.19
CA LEU A 29 -3.58 -23.74 2.21
C LEU A 29 -3.10 -24.81 1.23
N CYS A 30 -2.72 -24.42 0.01
CA CYS A 30 -2.09 -25.32 -0.95
C CYS A 30 -0.80 -25.94 -0.41
N TYR A 31 -0.02 -25.18 0.36
CA TYR A 31 1.17 -25.70 1.04
C TYR A 31 0.82 -26.79 2.06
N PHE A 32 -0.17 -26.51 2.93
CA PHE A 32 -0.61 -27.45 3.97
C PHE A 32 -1.04 -28.81 3.42
N PHE A 33 -1.69 -28.83 2.24
CA PHE A 33 -2.22 -30.07 1.67
C PHE A 33 -1.23 -30.91 0.87
N TYR A 34 -0.22 -30.31 0.23
CA TYR A 34 0.58 -31.04 -0.78
C TYR A 34 2.08 -30.76 -0.76
N ALA A 35 2.56 -29.66 -0.18
CA ALA A 35 3.83 -29.09 -0.59
C ALA A 35 4.99 -29.31 0.40
N TRP A 36 4.99 -30.45 1.11
CA TRP A 36 6.03 -30.76 2.11
C TRP A 36 7.33 -31.37 1.54
N GLN A 37 7.41 -31.58 0.22
CA GLN A 37 8.35 -32.54 -0.37
C GLN A 37 9.60 -31.91 -1.03
N SER A 38 9.71 -30.58 -1.16
CA SER A 38 10.84 -29.97 -1.90
C SER A 38 11.32 -28.62 -1.35
N ILE A 39 12.65 -28.41 -1.40
CA ILE A 39 13.33 -27.17 -0.98
C ILE A 39 12.83 -25.93 -1.74
N GLY A 40 12.45 -26.09 -3.01
CA GLY A 40 11.91 -25.01 -3.83
C GLY A 40 10.57 -24.50 -3.31
N VAL A 41 9.79 -25.36 -2.66
CA VAL A 41 8.51 -24.98 -2.06
C VAL A 41 8.73 -24.16 -0.78
N TYR A 42 9.69 -24.53 0.08
CA TYR A 42 10.03 -23.73 1.26
C TYR A 42 10.47 -22.31 0.89
N LEU A 43 11.24 -22.15 -0.21
CA LEU A 43 11.64 -20.83 -0.70
C LEU A 43 10.44 -20.02 -1.19
N SER A 44 9.49 -20.66 -1.87
CA SER A 44 8.24 -20.01 -2.31
C SER A 44 7.38 -19.54 -1.13
N LEU A 45 7.38 -20.28 -0.01
CA LEU A 45 6.66 -19.89 1.21
C LEU A 45 7.23 -18.59 1.80
N ILE A 46 8.56 -18.46 1.85
CA ILE A 46 9.23 -17.23 2.31
C ILE A 46 8.81 -16.05 1.41
N VAL A 47 8.80 -16.24 0.09
CA VAL A 47 8.37 -15.21 -0.87
C VAL A 47 6.92 -14.79 -0.63
N ILE A 48 6.00 -15.76 -0.44
CA ILE A 48 4.58 -15.49 -0.15
C ILE A 48 4.42 -14.64 1.12
N PHE A 49 5.16 -14.96 2.19
CA PHE A 49 5.15 -14.18 3.42
C PHE A 49 5.71 -12.76 3.22
N ILE A 50 6.84 -12.61 2.54
CA ILE A 50 7.43 -11.30 2.24
C ILE A 50 6.46 -10.45 1.43
N LEU A 51 5.83 -11.00 0.39
CA LEU A 51 4.84 -10.29 -0.42
C LEU A 51 3.64 -9.85 0.43
N CYS A 52 3.13 -10.71 1.32
CA CYS A 52 2.03 -10.37 2.23
C CYS A 52 2.40 -9.25 3.21
N LEU A 53 3.61 -9.31 3.80
CA LEU A 53 4.10 -8.27 4.71
C LEU A 53 4.28 -6.93 4.00
N LEU A 54 4.89 -6.93 2.80
CA LEU A 54 5.06 -5.73 1.99
C LEU A 54 3.70 -5.12 1.60
N GLN A 55 2.76 -5.96 1.18
CA GLN A 55 1.40 -5.53 0.84
C GLN A 55 0.69 -4.92 2.07
N HIS A 56 0.80 -5.57 3.23
CA HIS A 56 0.20 -5.07 4.47
C HIS A 56 0.79 -3.73 4.89
N TYR A 57 2.11 -3.60 4.85
CA TYR A 57 2.82 -2.34 5.11
C TYR A 57 2.36 -1.22 4.16
N LEU A 58 2.27 -1.50 2.86
CA LEU A 58 1.78 -0.53 1.89
C LEU A 58 0.33 -0.13 2.16
N SER A 59 -0.52 -1.07 2.57
CA SER A 59 -1.91 -0.74 2.89
C SER A 59 -2.04 0.20 4.08
N ILE A 60 -1.23 0.01 5.13
CA ILE A 60 -1.21 0.93 6.28
C ILE A 60 -0.79 2.32 5.82
N ARG A 61 0.31 2.39 5.05
CA ARG A 61 0.84 3.65 4.55
C ARG A 61 -0.13 4.39 3.64
N ILE A 62 -0.79 3.68 2.72
CA ILE A 62 -1.77 4.27 1.80
C ILE A 62 -2.97 4.82 2.57
N LYS A 63 -3.48 4.12 3.59
CA LYS A 63 -4.59 4.61 4.42
C LYS A 63 -4.20 5.86 5.21
N PHE A 64 -3.03 5.85 5.83
CA PHE A 64 -2.49 7.01 6.52
C PHE A 64 -2.35 8.22 5.58
N ASP A 65 -1.75 8.03 4.40
CA ASP A 65 -1.61 9.09 3.39
C ASP A 65 -2.99 9.60 2.92
N ALA A 66 -3.98 8.71 2.78
CA ALA A 66 -5.34 9.07 2.38
C ALA A 66 -6.07 9.90 3.43
N GLU A 67 -5.92 9.56 4.71
CA GLU A 67 -6.48 10.32 5.83
C GLU A 67 -5.86 11.71 5.93
N LEU A 68 -4.53 11.83 5.78
CA LEU A 68 -3.84 13.12 5.72
C LEU A 68 -4.35 13.99 4.56
N LEU A 69 -4.46 13.42 3.37
CA LEU A 69 -5.01 14.10 2.19
C LEU A 69 -6.47 14.53 2.40
N SER A 70 -7.27 13.71 3.09
CA SER A 70 -8.66 14.02 3.43
C SER A 70 -8.75 15.17 4.44
N LEU A 71 -7.94 15.15 5.49
CA LEU A 71 -7.91 16.19 6.53
C LEU A 71 -7.56 17.56 5.93
N ILE A 72 -6.59 17.58 5.03
CA ILE A 72 -6.16 18.81 4.35
C ILE A 72 -7.18 19.23 3.30
N GLY A 73 -7.70 18.28 2.51
CA GLY A 73 -8.67 18.54 1.45
C GLY A 73 -10.04 19.03 1.95
N THR A 74 -10.52 18.52 3.10
CA THR A 74 -11.83 18.89 3.67
C THR A 74 -11.80 20.30 4.26
N ASN A 75 -10.71 20.63 4.96
CA ASN A 75 -10.52 21.95 5.57
C ASN A 75 -10.08 23.04 4.57
N SER A 76 -9.93 22.69 3.29
CA SER A 76 -9.66 23.60 2.17
C SER A 76 -10.91 23.83 1.30
N GLY A 77 -12.05 23.23 1.65
CA GLY A 77 -13.33 23.39 0.96
C GLY A 77 -14.01 24.72 1.24
N HIS A 78 -13.61 25.41 2.32
CA HIS A 78 -13.88 26.83 2.52
C HIS A 78 -12.85 27.63 1.71
N ILE A 79 -13.34 28.57 0.92
CA ILE A 79 -12.58 29.45 0.02
C ILE A 79 -11.74 30.41 0.88
N GLU A 80 -10.72 29.92 1.57
CA GLU A 80 -9.78 30.74 2.35
C GLU A 80 -8.35 30.22 2.16
N ASP A 81 -7.67 30.94 1.27
CA ASP A 81 -6.23 31.12 1.10
C ASP A 81 -5.35 29.88 0.91
N ALA A 82 -4.65 29.83 -0.23
CA ALA A 82 -3.48 28.98 -0.43
C ALA A 82 -2.47 29.09 0.74
N GLN A 83 -2.46 30.23 1.43
CA GLN A 83 -1.70 30.51 2.63
C GLN A 83 -2.11 29.62 3.83
N SER A 84 -3.39 29.29 3.98
CA SER A 84 -3.89 28.37 5.02
C SER A 84 -3.45 26.93 4.78
N ILE A 85 -3.39 26.49 3.51
CA ILE A 85 -2.87 25.16 3.12
C ILE A 85 -1.36 25.08 3.38
N VAL A 86 -0.61 26.13 3.05
CA VAL A 86 0.85 26.19 3.28
C VAL A 86 1.16 26.11 4.78
N GLN A 87 0.47 26.89 5.62
CA GLN A 87 0.65 26.84 7.07
C GLN A 87 0.32 25.46 7.66
N LYS A 88 -0.80 24.84 7.24
CA LYS A 88 -1.17 23.48 7.69
C LYS A 88 -0.17 22.43 7.23
N THR A 89 0.38 22.58 6.02
CA THR A 89 1.43 21.69 5.50
C THR A 89 2.72 21.82 6.30
N GLN A 90 3.07 23.04 6.73
CA GLN A 90 4.24 23.28 7.58
C GLN A 90 4.07 22.67 8.98
N ILE A 91 2.90 22.84 9.60
CA ILE A 91 2.60 22.21 10.91
C ILE A 91 2.68 20.68 10.78
N LEU A 92 2.09 20.10 9.73
CA LEU A 92 2.18 18.67 9.48
C LEU A 92 3.64 18.21 9.28
N ASP A 93 4.41 18.91 8.44
CA ASP A 93 5.81 18.56 8.19
C ASP A 93 6.64 18.65 9.48
N GLN A 94 6.38 19.65 10.33
CA GLN A 94 7.04 19.78 11.62
C GLN A 94 6.69 18.62 12.56
N SER A 95 5.40 18.28 12.68
CA SER A 95 4.98 17.14 13.51
C SER A 95 5.56 15.81 12.99
N LEU A 96 5.60 15.60 11.67
CA LEU A 96 6.20 14.40 11.08
C LEU A 96 7.72 14.34 11.30
N LEU A 97 8.39 15.49 11.33
CA LEU A 97 9.82 15.59 11.61
C LEU A 97 10.11 15.29 13.10
N GLU A 98 9.32 15.87 14.01
CA GLU A 98 9.39 15.59 15.45
C GLU A 98 9.14 14.11 15.77
N LEU A 99 8.23 13.46 15.03
CA LEU A 99 7.95 12.03 15.13
C LEU A 99 8.99 11.14 14.43
N GLY A 100 10.01 11.72 13.76
CA GLY A 100 11.03 10.97 13.03
C GLY A 100 10.49 10.21 11.80
N LEU A 101 9.30 10.55 11.31
CA LEU A 101 8.62 9.87 10.19
C LEU A 101 9.12 10.36 8.83
N ILE A 102 9.70 11.56 8.76
CA ILE A 102 10.31 12.11 7.55
C ILE A 102 11.70 12.71 7.84
N PRO A 103 12.66 12.53 6.90
CA PRO A 103 13.92 13.26 6.96
C PRO A 103 13.72 14.73 6.56
N THR A 104 14.57 15.60 7.12
CA THR A 104 14.59 17.06 6.90
C THR A 104 14.59 17.45 5.42
N GLU A 105 15.29 16.69 4.58
CA GLU A 105 15.39 16.89 3.13
C GLU A 105 14.05 16.74 2.37
N LYS A 106 13.03 16.15 3.00
CA LYS A 106 11.72 15.88 2.38
C LYS A 106 10.63 16.84 2.81
N CYS A 107 10.93 17.78 3.72
CA CYS A 107 10.02 18.85 4.11
C CYS A 107 9.76 19.83 2.94
N GLN A 108 8.62 20.52 2.96
CA GLN A 108 8.25 21.58 2.00
C GLN A 108 8.07 21.16 0.53
N ARG A 109 7.94 19.86 0.24
CA ARG A 109 7.59 19.40 -1.12
C ARG A 109 6.23 19.91 -1.56
N SER A 110 6.12 20.29 -2.84
CA SER A 110 4.86 20.69 -3.45
C SER A 110 3.82 19.55 -3.42
N TRP A 111 2.54 19.94 -3.36
CA TRP A 111 1.43 18.99 -3.29
C TRP A 111 1.34 18.06 -4.52
N ASP A 112 1.72 18.53 -5.70
CA ASP A 112 1.73 17.68 -6.90
C ASP A 112 2.74 16.53 -6.79
N ILE A 113 3.93 16.77 -6.23
CA ILE A 113 4.94 15.73 -6.00
C ILE A 113 4.43 14.73 -4.94
N ARG A 114 3.78 15.22 -3.88
CA ARG A 114 3.21 14.36 -2.82
C ARG A 114 2.10 13.45 -3.36
N ILE A 115 1.18 13.99 -4.16
CA ILE A 115 0.11 13.22 -4.82
C ILE A 115 0.70 12.16 -5.74
N GLN A 116 1.73 12.52 -6.55
CA GLN A 116 2.39 11.56 -7.43
C GLN A 116 3.04 10.41 -6.64
N GLY A 117 3.64 10.72 -5.49
CA GLY A 117 4.18 9.72 -4.56
C GLY A 117 3.11 8.76 -4.05
N CYS A 118 1.96 9.29 -3.60
CA CYS A 118 0.83 8.49 -3.13
C CYS A 118 0.30 7.57 -4.23
N MET A 119 0.15 8.08 -5.46
CA MET A 119 -0.29 7.29 -6.61
C MET A 119 0.73 6.21 -7.00
N ARG A 120 2.03 6.47 -6.86
CA ARG A 120 3.07 5.46 -7.08
C ARG A 120 2.97 4.33 -6.06
N LEU A 121 2.74 4.65 -4.79
CA LEU A 121 2.52 3.66 -3.73
C LEU A 121 1.26 2.82 -3.98
N PHE A 122 0.17 3.45 -4.43
CA PHE A 122 -1.05 2.74 -4.84
C PHE A 122 -0.78 1.75 -5.99
N LYS A 123 -0.10 2.19 -7.05
CA LYS A 123 0.29 1.31 -8.16
C LYS A 123 1.18 0.15 -7.70
N LEU A 124 2.09 0.41 -6.78
CA LEU A 124 2.94 -0.63 -6.19
C LEU A 124 2.11 -1.64 -5.37
N HIS A 125 1.10 -1.18 -4.63
CA HIS A 125 0.20 -2.06 -3.88
C HIS A 125 -0.58 -2.99 -4.82
N VAL A 126 -1.11 -2.47 -5.93
CA VAL A 126 -1.75 -3.30 -6.98
C VAL A 126 -0.75 -4.29 -7.58
N PHE A 127 0.47 -3.83 -7.90
CA PHE A 127 1.51 -4.69 -8.47
C PHE A 127 1.89 -5.85 -7.54
N LEU A 128 2.02 -5.61 -6.22
CA LEU A 128 2.30 -6.69 -5.25
C LEU A 128 1.19 -7.74 -5.22
N VAL A 129 -0.07 -7.33 -5.29
CA VAL A 129 -1.19 -8.28 -5.35
C VAL A 129 -1.13 -9.10 -6.64
N LEU A 130 -0.82 -8.48 -7.79
CA LEU A 130 -0.61 -9.23 -9.03
C LEU A 130 0.52 -10.27 -8.90
N CYS A 131 1.64 -9.91 -8.26
CA CYS A 131 2.72 -10.86 -7.97
C CYS A 131 2.24 -12.02 -7.08
N GLN A 132 1.43 -11.75 -6.04
CA GLN A 132 0.86 -12.81 -5.20
C GLN A 132 0.00 -13.78 -5.99
N TYR A 133 -0.83 -13.28 -6.91
CA TYR A 133 -1.64 -14.15 -7.78
C TYR A 133 -0.80 -14.94 -8.78
N ILE A 134 0.26 -14.37 -9.33
CA ILE A 134 1.20 -15.12 -10.20
C ILE A 134 1.83 -16.28 -9.43
N VAL A 135 2.26 -16.05 -8.19
CA VAL A 135 2.83 -17.09 -7.32
C VAL A 135 1.78 -18.15 -7.00
N LEU A 136 0.55 -17.77 -6.64
CA LEU A 136 -0.55 -18.70 -6.39
C LEU A 136 -0.84 -19.58 -7.61
N ILE A 137 -0.99 -18.97 -8.80
CA ILE A 137 -1.28 -19.70 -10.04
C ILE A 137 -0.13 -20.66 -10.37
N SER A 138 1.12 -20.22 -10.24
CA SER A 138 2.29 -21.06 -10.48
C SER A 138 2.30 -22.27 -9.55
N LEU A 139 1.97 -22.05 -8.27
CA LEU A 139 1.87 -23.10 -7.27
C LEU A 139 0.73 -24.07 -7.58
N MET A 140 -0.43 -23.58 -8.03
CA MET A 140 -1.54 -24.43 -8.47
C MET A 140 -1.18 -25.29 -9.68
N ILE A 141 -0.49 -24.74 -10.69
CA ILE A 141 -0.04 -25.49 -11.88
C ILE A 141 0.94 -26.59 -11.46
N PHE A 142 1.92 -26.26 -10.62
CA PHE A 142 2.88 -27.24 -10.11
C PHE A 142 2.19 -28.38 -9.35
N LEU A 143 1.19 -28.06 -8.52
CA LEU A 143 0.41 -29.07 -7.81
C LEU A 143 -0.42 -29.96 -8.74
N LEU A 144 -1.00 -29.41 -9.80
CA LEU A 144 -1.75 -30.18 -10.79
C LEU A 144 -0.87 -31.13 -11.60
N GLN A 145 0.40 -30.78 -11.83
CA GLN A 145 1.36 -31.64 -12.54
C GLN A 145 1.92 -32.79 -11.69
N GLN A 146 1.73 -32.76 -10.37
CA GLN A 146 2.14 -33.84 -9.47
C GLN A 146 1.07 -34.92 -9.25
N LYS A 147 -0.14 -34.76 -9.82
CA LYS A 147 -1.12 -35.83 -9.94
C LYS A 147 -0.86 -36.69 -11.17
#